data_AF-A0A2M9HD40-F1
#
_entry.id   AF-A0A2M9HD40-F1
#
_cell.length_a   1.000
_cell.length_b   1.000
_cell.length_c   1.000
_cell.angle_alpha   90.00
_cell.angle_beta   90.00
_cell.angle_gamma   90.00
#
_symmetry.space_group_name_H-M   'P 1'
#
loop_
_entity.id
_entity.type
_entity.pdbx_description
1 polymer ?
#
loop_
_entity_poly.entity_id
_entity_poly.type
_entity_poly.pdbx_seq_one_letter_code
_entity_poly.pdbx_strand_id
1 'polypeptide(L)'
;MLTVLEYGLDIIESPGMQSEKRYFQHGNTTTFQHSVAVAERSVRLAHRFGLDDIVDMRSLVVAALLHDYFLYDWHDDEDWHRLHGFTHGRIACLNAIRDYGRDIVNDVVADSLINHMYPLTNVPPKYTEGWLVSISDKLCATGEAVNRERFRVRKSHRVISGLDSLPKVPSLGALRSVEAAVNNTNGIGSIRSGAYHTLLALRGR
;
A
#
# COMPACT_ATOMS: atom_id res chain seq x y z
N MET A 1 6.16 2.23 -17.22
CA MET A 1 7.02 3.34 -16.77
C MET A 1 6.47 4.73 -17.13
N LEU A 2 6.33 5.13 -18.41
CA LEU A 2 5.94 6.52 -18.76
C LEU A 2 4.61 6.98 -18.13
N THR A 3 3.53 6.23 -18.29
CA THR A 3 2.21 6.54 -17.67
C THR A 3 2.28 6.58 -16.15
N VAL A 4 3.06 5.68 -15.52
CA VAL A 4 3.20 5.66 -14.06
C VAL A 4 3.93 6.92 -13.57
N LEU A 5 4.92 7.40 -14.30
CA LEU A 5 5.59 8.67 -13.97
C LEU A 5 4.64 9.85 -14.21
N GLU A 6 3.96 9.90 -15.35
CA GLU A 6 2.99 10.95 -15.68
C GLU A 6 1.93 11.14 -14.58
N TYR A 7 1.35 10.03 -14.10
CA TYR A 7 0.26 10.07 -13.13
C TYR A 7 0.69 9.86 -11.68
N GLY A 8 1.97 9.60 -11.40
CA GLY A 8 2.40 9.21 -10.06
C GLY A 8 3.72 9.81 -9.59
N LEU A 9 4.33 10.73 -10.34
CA LEU A 9 5.65 11.30 -10.01
C LEU A 9 5.66 11.93 -8.62
N ASP A 10 4.63 12.70 -8.27
CA ASP A 10 4.50 13.37 -6.98
C ASP A 10 4.42 12.37 -5.80
N ILE A 11 3.79 11.21 -6.02
CA ILE A 11 3.79 10.12 -5.04
C ILE A 11 5.16 9.45 -4.98
N ILE A 12 5.75 9.12 -6.13
CA ILE A 12 7.04 8.44 -6.23
C ILE A 12 8.14 9.24 -5.54
N GLU A 13 8.21 10.55 -5.77
CA GLU A 13 9.25 11.43 -5.21
C GLU A 13 8.98 11.84 -3.76
N SER A 14 7.78 11.57 -3.24
CA SER A 14 7.42 11.94 -1.89
C SER A 14 8.37 11.32 -0.84
N PRO A 15 8.63 12.03 0.27
CA PRO A 15 9.55 11.51 1.28
C PRO A 15 9.09 10.18 1.89
N GLY A 16 7.78 10.00 2.07
CA GLY A 16 7.23 8.77 2.63
C GLY A 16 7.31 7.59 1.67
N MET A 17 7.03 7.79 0.38
CA MET A 17 7.20 6.72 -0.64
C MET A 17 8.68 6.35 -0.82
N GLN A 18 9.59 7.33 -0.81
CA GLN A 18 11.02 7.05 -0.81
C GLN A 18 11.46 6.21 0.41
N SER A 19 10.78 6.42 1.54
CA SER A 19 11.00 5.69 2.79
C SER A 19 10.71 4.18 2.67
N GLU A 20 9.78 3.77 1.79
CA GLU A 20 9.41 2.36 1.51
C GLU A 20 10.55 1.56 0.86
N LYS A 21 11.68 2.20 0.51
CA LYS A 21 12.91 1.51 0.09
C LYS A 21 13.60 0.79 1.25
N ARG A 22 13.22 1.07 2.51
CA ARG A 22 13.76 0.44 3.72
C ARG A 22 13.15 -0.91 4.04
N TYR A 23 11.86 -1.07 3.72
CA TYR A 23 11.07 -2.20 4.17
C TYR A 23 11.08 -3.26 3.08
N PHE A 24 11.29 -4.52 3.47
CA PHE A 24 11.22 -5.64 2.54
C PHE A 24 9.81 -6.20 2.52
N GLN A 25 9.31 -6.50 1.33
CA GLN A 25 7.96 -7.04 1.12
C GLN A 25 8.02 -8.52 0.77
N HIS A 26 8.77 -8.90 -0.27
CA HIS A 26 8.89 -10.28 -0.72
C HIS A 26 10.36 -10.65 -1.03
N GLY A 27 10.94 -11.52 -0.20
CA GLY A 27 12.32 -11.96 -0.33
C GLY A 27 13.31 -10.80 -0.13
N ASN A 28 13.89 -10.31 -1.23
CA ASN A 28 14.79 -9.15 -1.25
C ASN A 28 14.22 -7.93 -2.00
N THR A 29 12.91 -7.96 -2.30
CA THR A 29 12.19 -6.86 -2.95
C THR A 29 11.72 -5.88 -1.89
N THR A 30 12.05 -4.59 -2.05
CA THR A 30 11.55 -3.56 -1.12
C THR A 30 10.08 -3.24 -1.42
N THR A 31 9.34 -2.73 -0.43
CA THR A 31 7.94 -2.31 -0.60
C THR A 31 7.80 -1.25 -1.70
N PHE A 32 8.77 -0.34 -1.82
CA PHE A 32 8.85 0.61 -2.95
C PHE A 32 8.91 -0.09 -4.32
N GLN A 33 9.80 -1.09 -4.46
CA GLN A 33 9.97 -1.82 -5.72
C GLN A 33 8.72 -2.61 -6.08
N HIS A 34 8.12 -3.25 -5.09
CA HIS A 34 6.86 -3.98 -5.24
C HIS A 34 5.74 -3.04 -5.73
N SER A 35 5.54 -1.92 -5.04
CA SER A 35 4.50 -0.94 -5.37
C SER A 35 4.65 -0.35 -6.78
N VAL A 36 5.88 -0.02 -7.20
CA VAL A 36 6.13 0.43 -8.57
C VAL A 36 5.80 -0.67 -9.59
N ALA A 37 6.19 -1.92 -9.31
CA ALA A 37 5.88 -3.04 -10.21
C ALA A 37 4.36 -3.30 -10.33
N VAL A 38 3.62 -3.18 -9.23
CA VAL A 38 2.15 -3.27 -9.18
C VAL A 38 1.51 -2.13 -9.98
N ALA A 39 2.00 -0.89 -9.84
CA ALA A 39 1.51 0.24 -10.63
C ALA A 39 1.71 0.03 -12.13
N GLU A 40 2.91 -0.39 -12.55
CA GLU A 40 3.15 -0.66 -13.96
C GLU A 40 2.30 -1.82 -14.49
N ARG A 41 2.10 -2.87 -13.69
CA ARG A 41 1.29 -4.02 -14.09
C ARG A 41 -0.18 -3.63 -14.18
N SER A 42 -0.68 -2.82 -13.26
CA SER A 42 -2.07 -2.33 -13.27
C SER A 42 -2.37 -1.52 -14.53
N VAL A 43 -1.49 -0.59 -14.89
CA VAL A 43 -1.58 0.17 -16.14
C VAL A 43 -1.55 -0.76 -17.37
N ARG A 44 -0.62 -1.72 -17.40
CA ARG A 44 -0.55 -2.69 -18.50
C ARG A 44 -1.84 -3.52 -18.63
N LEU A 45 -2.44 -3.94 -17.53
CA LEU A 45 -3.69 -4.69 -17.55
C LEU A 45 -4.86 -3.82 -18.01
N ALA A 46 -4.95 -2.56 -17.57
CA ALA A 46 -5.96 -1.62 -18.04
C ALA A 46 -5.93 -1.50 -19.58
N HIS A 47 -4.77 -1.20 -20.15
CA HIS A 47 -4.60 -1.14 -21.60
C HIS A 47 -4.88 -2.47 -22.30
N ARG A 48 -4.38 -3.58 -21.74
CA ARG A 48 -4.51 -4.91 -22.35
C ARG A 48 -5.95 -5.38 -22.47
N PHE A 49 -6.81 -4.93 -21.56
CA PHE A 49 -8.23 -5.25 -21.53
C PHE A 49 -9.12 -4.13 -22.09
N GLY A 50 -8.54 -3.03 -22.59
CA GLY A 50 -9.29 -1.91 -23.15
C GLY A 50 -10.14 -1.19 -22.11
N LEU A 51 -9.63 -1.04 -20.88
CA LEU A 51 -10.34 -0.42 -19.76
C LEU A 51 -10.01 1.07 -19.61
N ASP A 52 -9.29 1.66 -20.56
CA ASP A 52 -8.81 3.06 -20.52
C ASP A 52 -9.94 4.09 -20.32
N ASP A 53 -11.10 3.86 -20.93
CA ASP A 53 -12.27 4.74 -20.80
C ASP A 53 -13.11 4.47 -19.55
N ILE A 54 -12.76 3.43 -18.78
CA ILE A 54 -13.49 2.99 -17.57
C ILE A 54 -12.74 3.41 -16.31
N VAL A 55 -11.41 3.35 -16.33
CA VAL A 55 -10.57 3.66 -15.18
C VAL A 55 -10.18 5.13 -15.15
N ASP A 56 -10.18 5.72 -13.97
CA ASP A 56 -9.44 6.95 -13.72
C ASP A 56 -7.95 6.59 -13.57
N MET A 57 -7.15 6.87 -14.60
CA MET A 57 -5.75 6.46 -14.67
C MET A 57 -4.92 7.01 -13.49
N ARG A 58 -5.24 8.23 -13.04
CA ARG A 58 -4.59 8.84 -11.87
C ARG A 58 -4.88 8.02 -10.61
N SER A 59 -6.15 7.72 -10.33
CA SER A 59 -6.56 6.92 -9.18
C SER A 59 -5.99 5.50 -9.24
N LEU A 60 -5.94 4.88 -10.42
CA LEU A 60 -5.31 3.57 -10.60
C LEU A 60 -3.83 3.59 -10.22
N VAL A 61 -3.07 4.56 -10.74
CA VAL A 61 -1.63 4.68 -10.46
C VAL A 61 -1.39 5.01 -8.99
N VAL A 62 -2.13 5.97 -8.42
CA VAL A 62 -2.00 6.36 -7.00
C VAL A 62 -2.36 5.19 -6.08
N ALA A 63 -3.48 4.50 -6.32
CA ALA A 63 -3.88 3.34 -5.54
C ALA A 63 -2.83 2.23 -5.60
N ALA A 64 -2.30 1.94 -6.78
CA ALA A 64 -1.27 0.91 -6.94
C ALA A 64 0.05 1.27 -6.26
N LEU A 65 0.48 2.54 -6.31
CA LEU A 65 1.68 3.00 -5.63
C LEU A 65 1.53 2.98 -4.11
N LEU A 66 0.31 3.15 -3.60
CA LEU A 66 0.04 3.30 -2.17
C LEU A 66 -0.59 2.09 -1.49
N HIS A 67 -0.89 0.99 -2.19
CA HIS A 67 -1.60 -0.18 -1.61
C HIS A 67 -0.91 -0.78 -0.39
N ASP A 68 0.43 -0.78 -0.41
CA ASP A 68 1.31 -1.23 0.67
C ASP A 68 1.96 -0.07 1.43
N TYR A 69 1.37 1.13 1.42
CA TYR A 69 1.92 2.33 2.09
C TYR A 69 1.73 2.31 3.61
N PHE A 70 2.09 1.20 4.25
CA PHE A 70 1.94 0.98 5.69
C PHE A 70 3.11 1.54 6.51
N LEU A 71 4.27 1.77 5.87
CA LEU A 71 5.42 2.49 6.44
C LEU A 71 6.11 1.81 7.64
N TYR A 72 6.16 0.49 7.72
CA TYR A 72 6.89 -0.24 8.78
C TYR A 72 7.40 -1.58 8.26
N ASP A 73 8.40 -2.20 8.88
CA ASP A 73 8.79 -3.56 8.49
C ASP A 73 7.83 -4.57 9.13
N TRP A 74 7.03 -5.28 8.33
CA TRP A 74 6.10 -6.28 8.84
C TRP A 74 6.78 -7.61 9.22
N HIS A 75 8.07 -7.77 8.92
CA HIS A 75 8.85 -8.94 9.32
C HIS A 75 9.41 -8.83 10.75
N ASP A 76 9.29 -7.68 11.41
CA ASP A 76 9.73 -7.55 12.81
C ASP A 76 8.81 -8.38 13.73
N ASP A 77 9.30 -8.84 14.88
CA ASP A 77 8.60 -9.83 15.73
C ASP A 77 7.44 -9.27 16.57
N GLU A 78 6.75 -8.22 16.12
CA GLU A 78 5.61 -7.68 16.86
C GLU A 78 4.32 -8.48 16.61
N ASP A 79 3.60 -8.85 17.68
CA ASP A 79 2.42 -9.75 17.68
C ASP A 79 1.31 -9.36 16.68
N TRP A 80 1.23 -8.08 16.31
CA TRP A 80 0.22 -7.57 15.39
C TRP A 80 0.52 -7.80 13.91
N HIS A 81 1.75 -8.14 13.54
CA HIS A 81 2.10 -8.53 12.17
C HIS A 81 1.38 -9.82 11.73
N ARG A 82 0.91 -10.64 12.68
CA ARG A 82 0.10 -11.84 12.40
C ARG A 82 -1.24 -11.53 11.71
N LEU A 83 -1.75 -10.31 11.85
CA LEU A 83 -2.97 -9.81 11.18
C LEU A 83 -2.66 -8.81 10.06
N HIS A 84 -1.39 -8.66 9.66
CA HIS A 84 -0.95 -7.69 8.66
C HIS A 84 -1.77 -7.82 7.36
N GLY A 85 -1.95 -9.04 6.84
CA GLY A 85 -2.74 -9.30 5.64
C GLY A 85 -4.20 -8.80 5.68
N PHE A 86 -4.78 -8.63 6.87
CA PHE A 86 -6.16 -8.13 7.05
C PHE A 86 -6.24 -6.64 7.36
N THR A 87 -5.12 -6.00 7.67
CA THR A 87 -5.11 -4.66 8.26
C THR A 87 -4.24 -3.66 7.50
N HIS A 88 -3.25 -4.10 6.73
CA HIS A 88 -2.33 -3.19 6.04
C HIS A 88 -3.04 -2.28 5.05
N GLY A 89 -4.01 -2.77 4.26
CA GLY A 89 -4.75 -1.92 3.32
C GLY A 89 -5.46 -0.74 4.01
N ARG A 90 -5.96 -0.95 5.23
CA ARG A 90 -6.54 0.12 6.05
C ARG A 90 -5.47 1.07 6.59
N ILE A 91 -4.35 0.55 7.05
CA ILE A 91 -3.23 1.37 7.54
C ILE A 91 -2.66 2.22 6.39
N ALA A 92 -2.50 1.63 5.20
CA ALA A 92 -2.08 2.30 3.99
C ALA A 92 -3.01 3.46 3.62
N CYS A 93 -4.33 3.22 3.66
CA CYS A 93 -5.32 4.27 3.43
C CYS A 93 -5.21 5.43 4.44
N LEU A 94 -5.07 5.14 5.73
CA LEU A 94 -4.90 6.18 6.76
C LEU A 94 -3.60 6.98 6.58
N ASN A 95 -2.49 6.30 6.28
CA ASN A 95 -1.20 6.93 5.98
C ASN A 95 -1.30 7.83 4.74
N ALA A 96 -1.93 7.33 3.67
CA ALA A 96 -2.12 8.07 2.44
C ALA A 96 -2.97 9.32 2.66
N ILE A 97 -4.10 9.21 3.39
CA ILE A 97 -4.94 10.37 3.70
C ILE A 97 -4.17 11.43 4.51
N ARG A 98 -3.35 10.98 5.47
CA ARG A 98 -2.52 11.89 6.28
C ARG A 98 -1.52 12.67 5.42
N ASP A 99 -0.82 11.99 4.51
CA ASP A 99 0.30 12.57 3.78
C ASP A 99 -0.13 13.33 2.51
N TYR A 100 -1.21 12.91 1.86
CA TYR A 100 -1.65 13.43 0.57
C TYR A 100 -3.04 14.06 0.57
N GLY A 101 -3.79 13.97 1.66
CA GLY A 101 -5.14 14.52 1.74
C GLY A 101 -6.20 13.72 0.96
N ARG A 102 -7.43 14.23 0.99
CA ARG A 102 -8.63 13.60 0.39
C ARG A 102 -8.86 13.96 -1.07
N ASP A 103 -8.22 15.03 -1.53
CA ASP A 103 -8.15 15.40 -2.94
C ASP A 103 -7.39 14.35 -3.74
N ILE A 104 -6.30 13.80 -3.19
CA ILE A 104 -5.56 12.69 -3.79
C ILE A 104 -6.19 11.34 -3.42
N VAL A 105 -6.53 11.13 -2.15
CA VAL A 105 -7.14 9.87 -1.68
C VAL A 105 -8.67 9.96 -1.71
N ASN A 106 -9.19 10.00 -2.94
CA ASN A 106 -10.61 9.95 -3.25
C ASN A 106 -11.23 8.57 -2.95
N ASP A 107 -12.52 8.40 -3.23
CA ASP A 107 -13.24 7.15 -2.93
C ASP A 107 -12.71 5.93 -3.71
N VAL A 108 -12.24 6.13 -4.96
CA VAL A 108 -11.67 5.05 -5.80
C VAL A 108 -10.35 4.58 -5.20
N VAL A 109 -9.47 5.52 -4.85
CA VAL A 109 -8.19 5.21 -4.22
C VAL A 109 -8.44 4.55 -2.87
N ALA A 110 -9.26 5.14 -2.00
CA ALA A 110 -9.52 4.61 -0.67
C ALA A 110 -10.09 3.18 -0.70
N ASP A 111 -11.07 2.89 -1.56
CA ASP A 111 -11.63 1.55 -1.75
C ASP A 111 -10.56 0.56 -2.23
N SER A 112 -9.76 0.98 -3.22
CA SER A 112 -8.68 0.16 -3.76
C SER A 112 -7.64 -0.20 -2.69
N LEU A 113 -7.22 0.77 -1.87
CA LEU A 113 -6.28 0.53 -0.76
C LEU A 113 -6.87 -0.45 0.26
N ILE A 114 -8.13 -0.27 0.66
CA ILE A 114 -8.74 -1.06 1.74
C ILE A 114 -9.03 -2.51 1.28
N ASN A 115 -9.45 -2.70 0.02
CA ASN A 115 -10.05 -3.95 -0.44
C ASN A 115 -9.17 -4.76 -1.40
N HIS A 116 -7.94 -4.30 -1.74
CA HIS A 116 -7.11 -5.00 -2.73
C HIS A 116 -6.70 -6.44 -2.32
N MET A 117 -6.77 -6.76 -1.03
CA MET A 117 -6.45 -8.08 -0.52
C MET A 117 -7.55 -9.11 -0.71
N TYR A 118 -8.71 -8.75 -1.29
CA TYR A 118 -9.75 -9.73 -1.61
C TYR A 118 -9.16 -10.92 -2.42
N PRO A 119 -9.50 -12.18 -2.10
CA PRO A 119 -10.53 -12.65 -1.15
C PRO A 119 -10.05 -12.84 0.30
N LEU A 120 -8.84 -12.43 0.66
CA LEU A 120 -8.39 -12.46 2.06
C LEU A 120 -9.19 -11.47 2.91
N THR A 121 -9.44 -10.27 2.38
CA THR A 121 -10.46 -9.37 2.92
C THR A 121 -11.85 -9.82 2.44
N ASN A 122 -12.84 -9.78 3.32
CA ASN A 122 -14.19 -10.27 3.01
C ASN A 122 -15.00 -9.36 2.08
N VAL A 123 -14.51 -8.14 1.82
CA VAL A 123 -15.17 -7.15 0.97
C VAL A 123 -14.39 -7.06 -0.35
N PRO A 124 -15.03 -7.30 -1.50
CA PRO A 124 -14.39 -7.12 -2.80
C PRO A 124 -14.26 -5.62 -3.14
N PRO A 125 -13.31 -5.24 -4.01
CA PRO A 125 -13.24 -3.89 -4.54
C PRO A 125 -14.54 -3.47 -5.25
N LYS A 126 -14.98 -2.25 -5.00
CA LYS A 126 -16.14 -1.64 -5.65
C LYS A 126 -15.79 -1.12 -7.05
N TYR A 127 -14.57 -0.60 -7.21
CA TYR A 127 -14.10 0.03 -8.45
C TYR A 127 -13.17 -0.88 -9.25
N THR A 128 -13.16 -0.72 -10.57
CA THR A 128 -12.32 -1.49 -11.50
C THR A 128 -10.84 -1.38 -11.15
N GLU A 129 -10.41 -0.21 -10.68
CA GLU A 129 -9.05 0.09 -10.26
C GLU A 129 -8.62 -0.82 -9.12
N GLY A 130 -9.48 -1.02 -8.12
CA GLY A 130 -9.18 -1.89 -6.99
C GLY A 130 -9.04 -3.36 -7.43
N TRP A 131 -9.80 -3.82 -8.42
CA TRP A 131 -9.61 -5.15 -9.01
C TRP A 131 -8.28 -5.27 -9.76
N LEU A 132 -7.91 -4.25 -10.55
CA LEU A 132 -6.64 -4.23 -11.27
C LEU A 132 -5.44 -4.22 -10.31
N VAL A 133 -5.51 -3.44 -9.23
CA VAL A 133 -4.50 -3.43 -8.16
C VAL A 133 -4.45 -4.81 -7.49
N SER A 134 -5.60 -5.37 -7.10
CA SER A 134 -5.69 -6.69 -6.45
C SER A 134 -5.03 -7.81 -7.24
N ILE A 135 -5.25 -7.84 -8.56
CA ILE A 135 -4.70 -8.86 -9.46
C ILE A 135 -3.21 -8.58 -9.67
N SER A 136 -2.84 -7.33 -9.85
CA SER A 136 -1.45 -6.94 -10.11
C SER A 136 -0.53 -7.24 -8.93
N ASP A 137 -0.97 -6.91 -7.71
CA ASP A 137 -0.32 -7.26 -6.45
C ASP A 137 -0.02 -8.76 -6.40
N LYS A 138 -1.06 -9.61 -6.46
CA LYS A 138 -0.90 -11.08 -6.38
C LYS A 138 0.04 -11.63 -7.45
N LEU A 139 -0.02 -11.11 -8.68
CA LEU A 139 0.87 -11.54 -9.76
C LEU A 139 2.32 -11.10 -9.53
N CYS A 140 2.55 -9.90 -9.00
CA CYS A 140 3.88 -9.41 -8.62
C CYS A 140 4.43 -10.22 -7.43
N ALA A 141 3.65 -10.34 -6.35
CA ALA A 141 3.99 -11.11 -5.15
C ALA A 141 4.35 -12.56 -5.48
N THR A 142 3.56 -13.23 -6.33
CA THR A 142 3.85 -14.60 -6.77
C THR A 142 5.16 -14.67 -7.55
N GLY A 143 5.39 -13.74 -8.49
CA GLY A 143 6.63 -13.70 -9.27
C GLY A 143 7.87 -13.41 -8.41
N GLU A 144 7.71 -12.56 -7.39
CA GLU A 144 8.77 -12.19 -6.45
C GLU A 144 9.11 -13.33 -5.49
N ALA A 145 8.09 -14.06 -4.99
CA ALA A 145 8.26 -15.19 -4.09
C ALA A 145 8.81 -16.47 -4.75
N VAL A 146 8.56 -16.67 -6.06
CA VAL A 146 8.99 -17.89 -6.78
C VAL A 146 10.40 -17.76 -7.37
N ASN A 147 10.93 -16.54 -7.53
CA ASN A 147 12.25 -16.32 -8.10
C ASN A 147 13.38 -16.68 -7.13
N ARG A 148 13.88 -17.92 -7.21
CA ARG A 148 14.94 -18.50 -6.36
C ARG A 148 16.26 -17.72 -6.35
N GLU A 149 16.59 -16.97 -7.40
CA GLU A 149 17.81 -16.14 -7.44
C GLU A 149 17.78 -15.01 -6.40
N ARG A 150 16.58 -14.55 -6.02
CA ARG A 150 16.39 -13.47 -5.04
C ARG A 150 16.62 -13.91 -3.59
N PHE A 151 16.54 -15.21 -3.31
CA PHE A 151 16.90 -15.80 -2.00
C PHE A 151 18.39 -16.19 -1.92
N ARG A 152 19.11 -16.26 -3.04
CA ARG A 152 20.56 -16.56 -3.10
C ARG A 152 21.42 -15.33 -2.80
N VAL A 153 20.91 -14.12 -2.97
CA VAL A 153 21.59 -12.89 -2.56
C VAL A 153 21.54 -12.79 -1.04
N ARG A 154 22.69 -12.89 -0.37
CA ARG A 154 22.82 -12.68 1.08
C ARG A 154 22.08 -11.39 1.49
N LYS A 155 21.28 -11.42 2.57
CA LYS A 155 20.68 -10.23 3.23
C LYS A 155 21.70 -9.11 3.49
N SER A 156 22.98 -9.42 3.57
CA SER A 156 24.07 -8.45 3.68
C SER A 156 24.50 -7.92 2.30
N HIS A 157 24.42 -6.59 2.09
CA HIS A 157 25.06 -5.79 1.02
C HIS A 157 24.16 -5.09 -0.02
N ARG A 158 22.93 -4.70 0.31
CA ARG A 158 22.36 -3.48 -0.28
C ARG A 158 22.20 -2.41 0.79
N VAL A 159 23.32 -1.76 1.11
CA VAL A 159 23.28 -0.44 1.72
C VAL A 159 22.74 0.50 0.63
N ILE A 160 21.46 0.83 0.68
CA ILE A 160 20.95 1.97 -0.08
C ILE A 160 21.55 3.19 0.62
N SER A 161 22.54 3.85 0.00
CA SER A 161 23.17 5.04 0.55
C SER A 161 22.10 6.10 0.84
N GLY A 162 22.13 6.69 2.05
CA GLY A 162 21.15 7.69 2.48
C GLY A 162 19.90 7.13 3.16
N LEU A 163 19.84 5.83 3.47
CA LEU A 163 18.70 5.21 4.16
C LEU A 163 18.35 5.89 5.50
N ASP A 164 19.37 6.29 6.26
CA ASP A 164 19.23 6.98 7.56
C ASP A 164 18.70 8.42 7.44
N SER A 165 18.80 9.00 6.24
CA SER A 165 18.34 10.37 5.95
C SER A 165 16.87 10.43 5.48
N LEU A 166 16.27 9.28 5.17
CA LEU A 166 14.87 9.20 4.78
C LEU A 166 13.96 9.37 6.02
N PRO A 167 12.80 10.04 5.89
CA PRO A 167 11.95 10.34 7.04
C PRO A 167 11.53 9.08 7.78
N LYS A 168 11.53 9.14 9.12
CA LYS A 168 10.99 8.11 9.98
C LYS A 168 9.48 8.22 10.04
N VAL A 169 8.84 7.07 10.15
CA VAL A 169 7.40 6.93 10.01
C VAL A 169 6.72 7.32 11.33
N PRO A 170 5.55 7.98 11.29
CA PRO A 170 4.85 8.44 12.47
C PRO A 170 4.46 7.34 13.45
N SER A 171 4.35 7.74 14.72
CA SER A 171 3.91 6.88 15.80
C SER A 171 2.41 6.53 15.69
N LEU A 172 2.01 5.43 16.33
CA LEU A 172 0.61 4.98 16.40
C LEU A 172 -0.35 6.08 16.92
N GLY A 173 0.13 6.98 17.79
CA GLY A 173 -0.65 8.12 18.28
C GLY A 173 -1.05 9.09 17.17
N ALA A 174 -0.17 9.31 16.18
CA ALA A 174 -0.51 10.12 15.01
C ALA A 174 -1.56 9.43 14.13
N LEU A 175 -1.51 8.10 13.98
CA LEU A 175 -2.52 7.34 13.23
C LEU A 175 -3.90 7.39 13.89
N ARG A 176 -3.97 7.33 15.22
CA ARG A 176 -5.25 7.45 15.96
C ARG A 176 -5.89 8.83 15.78
N SER A 177 -5.09 9.89 15.81
CA SER A 177 -5.58 11.25 15.58
C SER A 177 -6.12 11.43 14.16
N VAL A 178 -5.46 10.83 13.16
CA VAL A 178 -5.94 10.82 11.77
C VAL A 178 -7.24 10.03 11.65
N GLU A 179 -7.31 8.83 12.24
CA GLU A 179 -8.54 8.03 12.23
C GLU A 179 -9.73 8.79 12.87
N ALA A 180 -9.52 9.42 14.02
CA ALA A 180 -10.55 10.23 14.68
C ALA A 180 -11.00 11.41 13.81
N ALA A 181 -10.06 12.10 13.16
CA ALA A 181 -10.36 13.20 12.25
C ALA A 181 -11.13 12.73 11.02
N VAL A 182 -10.76 11.58 10.44
CA VAL A 182 -11.43 10.96 9.28
C VAL A 182 -12.85 10.53 9.62
N ASN A 183 -13.08 9.94 10.80
CA ASN A 183 -14.42 9.51 11.23
C ASN A 183 -15.36 10.69 11.53
N ASN A 184 -14.82 11.84 11.93
CA ASN A 184 -15.63 13.01 12.30
C ASN A 184 -16.01 13.89 11.09
N THR A 185 -15.32 13.74 9.95
CA THR A 185 -15.47 14.69 8.84
C THR A 185 -16.49 14.28 7.78
N ASN A 186 -16.61 13.03 7.33
CA ASN A 186 -17.56 12.68 6.26
C ASN A 186 -17.80 11.17 6.08
N GLY A 187 -18.74 10.57 6.82
CA GLY A 187 -19.57 9.47 6.30
C GLY A 187 -18.88 8.21 5.75
N ILE A 188 -17.64 7.92 6.11
CA ILE A 188 -17.13 6.55 5.98
C ILE A 188 -17.96 5.73 6.97
N GLY A 189 -18.94 4.98 6.45
CA GLY A 189 -19.68 4.00 7.21
C GLY A 189 -18.69 3.18 8.02
N SER A 190 -18.80 3.24 9.34
CA SER A 190 -17.95 2.59 10.35
C SER A 190 -17.13 1.44 9.75
N ILE A 191 -15.87 1.67 9.35
CA ILE A 191 -14.98 0.61 8.86
C ILE A 191 -14.60 -0.24 10.07
N ARG A 192 -15.50 -1.15 10.43
CA ARG A 192 -15.39 -2.11 11.54
C ARG A 192 -14.66 -3.35 11.05
N SER A 193 -13.35 -3.24 10.83
CA SER A 193 -12.53 -4.45 10.87
C SER A 193 -12.33 -4.81 12.34
N GLY A 194 -12.98 -5.88 12.80
CA GLY A 194 -12.76 -6.40 14.16
C GLY A 194 -11.28 -6.72 14.42
N ALA A 195 -10.55 -7.13 13.37
CA ALA A 195 -9.11 -7.35 13.43
C ALA A 195 -8.36 -6.04 13.74
N TYR A 196 -8.72 -4.92 13.09
CA TYR A 196 -8.10 -3.61 13.36
C TYR A 196 -8.34 -3.12 14.79
N HIS A 197 -9.57 -3.21 15.31
CA HIS A 197 -9.85 -2.81 16.70
C HIS A 197 -9.16 -3.73 17.72
N THR A 198 -9.04 -5.02 17.41
CA THR A 198 -8.28 -5.99 18.24
C THR A 198 -6.79 -5.65 18.26
N LEU A 199 -6.24 -5.23 17.11
CA LEU A 199 -4.86 -4.80 16.95
C LEU A 199 -4.57 -3.52 17.76
N LEU A 200 -5.51 -2.56 17.77
CA LEU A 200 -5.44 -1.37 18.63
C LEU A 200 -5.55 -1.69 20.13
N ALA A 201 -6.29 -2.73 20.50
CA ALA A 201 -6.52 -3.11 21.89
C ALA A 201 -5.34 -3.90 22.51
N LEU A 202 -4.63 -4.70 21.71
CA LEU A 202 -3.50 -5.51 22.17
C LEU A 202 -2.24 -4.67 22.50
N ARG A 203 -2.09 -3.47 21.94
CA ARG A 203 -0.90 -2.60 22.12
C ARG A 203 -1.12 -1.39 23.03
N GLY A 204 -2.30 -1.30 23.65
CA GLY A 204 -2.61 -0.33 24.72
C GLY A 204 -2.28 -0.84 26.12
N ARG A 205 -1.57 -1.96 26.23
CA ARG A 205 -1.06 -2.56 27.47
C ARG A 205 0.45 -2.48 27.52
#